data_AF-A0A269PMP0-F1
#
_entry.id   AF-A0A269PMP0-F1
#
_cell.length_a   1.000
_cell.length_b   1.000
_cell.length_c   1.000
_cell.angle_alpha   90.00
_cell.angle_beta   90.00
_cell.angle_gamma   90.00
#
_symmetry.space_group_name_H-M   'P 1'
#
loop_
_entity.id
_entity.type
_entity.pdbx_description
1 polymer ?
#
loop_
_entity_poly.entity_id
_entity_poly.type
_entity_poly.pdbx_seq_one_letter_code
_entity_poly.pdbx_strand_id
1 'polypeptide(L)'
;MKFKVLILTIGLMYLSISQKLKADENVQSQQLKEFNNWINELDNKDEISGAFLIARKGKIIYSKTVGKVHPHRNDMITLDSSFNLGSLSKHFTAMGIMLLKKQNKLKYDDKVQIHLPEFPYKNITIRHLLNHTSGMINYEVLTDEFWNKRGFTNQNMIYLTPISPS
;
A
#
# COMPACT_ATOMS: atom_id res chain seq x y z
N MET A 1 12.66 -42.63 -39.20
CA MET A 1 11.40 -42.59 -38.41
C MET A 1 11.47 -41.66 -37.19
N LYS A 2 12.55 -41.65 -36.40
CA LYS A 2 12.68 -40.85 -35.17
C LYS A 2 12.63 -39.31 -35.35
N PHE A 3 13.12 -38.78 -36.48
CA PHE A 3 13.17 -37.32 -36.73
C PHE A 3 11.80 -36.68 -37.04
N LYS A 4 10.92 -37.38 -37.77
CA LYS A 4 9.56 -36.89 -38.08
C LYS A 4 8.66 -36.82 -36.84
N VAL A 5 8.81 -37.76 -35.92
CA VAL A 5 8.06 -37.78 -34.65
C VAL A 5 8.45 -36.60 -33.76
N LEU A 6 9.74 -36.24 -33.73
CA LEU A 6 10.24 -35.11 -32.93
C LEU A 6 9.72 -33.75 -33.41
N ILE A 7 9.63 -33.54 -34.73
CA ILE A 7 9.08 -32.29 -35.28
C ILE A 7 7.60 -32.14 -34.91
N LEU A 8 6.84 -33.23 -34.98
CA LEU A 8 5.41 -33.24 -34.65
C LEU A 8 5.16 -32.91 -33.18
N THR A 9 5.98 -33.45 -32.26
CA THR A 9 5.82 -33.17 -30.82
C THR A 9 6.18 -31.74 -30.46
N ILE A 10 7.23 -31.17 -31.06
CA ILE A 10 7.58 -29.74 -30.88
C ILE A 10 6.46 -28.83 -31.42
N GLY A 11 5.90 -29.15 -32.58
CA GLY A 11 4.78 -28.39 -33.17
C GLY A 11 3.53 -28.41 -32.29
N LEU A 12 3.16 -29.58 -31.74
CA LEU A 12 2.03 -29.71 -30.81
C LEU A 12 2.28 -28.95 -29.50
N MET A 13 3.50 -29.00 -28.97
CA MET A 13 3.88 -28.26 -27.78
C MET A 13 3.78 -26.74 -28.01
N TYR A 14 4.26 -26.24 -29.15
CA TYR A 14 4.15 -24.83 -29.52
C TYR A 14 2.69 -24.37 -29.68
N LEU A 15 1.84 -25.21 -30.30
CA LEU A 15 0.42 -24.92 -30.48
C LEU A 15 -0.31 -24.83 -29.14
N SER A 16 -0.07 -25.79 -28.23
CA SER A 16 -0.65 -25.79 -26.88
C SER A 16 -0.23 -24.56 -26.06
N ILE A 17 1.04 -24.15 -26.15
CA ILE A 17 1.54 -22.93 -25.50
C ILE A 17 0.84 -21.68 -26.08
N SER A 18 0.73 -21.59 -27.40
CA SER A 18 0.10 -20.46 -28.08
C SER A 18 -1.39 -20.32 -27.74
N GLN A 19 -2.11 -21.44 -27.63
CA GLN A 19 -3.52 -21.45 -27.22
C GLN A 19 -3.68 -20.98 -25.77
N LYS A 20 -2.81 -21.44 -24.87
CA LYS A 20 -2.83 -21.04 -23.45
C LYS A 20 -2.56 -19.54 -23.28
N LEU A 21 -1.60 -18.99 -24.04
CA LEU A 21 -1.29 -17.55 -24.01
C LEU A 21 -2.48 -16.69 -24.46
N LYS A 22 -3.16 -17.08 -25.55
CA LYS A 22 -4.37 -16.37 -26.03
C LYS A 22 -5.53 -16.46 -25.04
N ALA A 23 -5.71 -17.60 -24.37
CA ALA A 23 -6.73 -17.76 -23.35
C ALA A 23 -6.49 -16.85 -22.15
N ASP A 24 -5.24 -16.79 -21.65
CA ASP A 24 -4.85 -15.90 -20.55
C ASP A 24 -5.05 -14.42 -20.90
N GLU A 25 -4.73 -14.01 -22.13
CA GLU A 25 -4.92 -12.64 -22.63
C GLU A 25 -6.41 -12.29 -22.78
N ASN A 26 -7.22 -13.20 -23.31
CA ASN A 26 -8.67 -13.01 -23.43
C ASN A 26 -9.36 -12.88 -22.07
N VAL A 27 -9.04 -13.77 -21.11
CA VAL A 27 -9.58 -13.69 -19.75
C VAL A 27 -9.19 -12.37 -19.08
N GLN A 28 -7.92 -11.98 -19.21
CA GLN A 28 -7.44 -10.70 -18.70
C GLN A 28 -8.19 -9.51 -19.32
N SER A 29 -8.41 -9.52 -20.64
CA SER A 29 -9.15 -8.45 -21.34
C SER A 29 -10.60 -8.35 -20.88
N GLN A 30 -11.24 -9.49 -20.60
CA GLN A 30 -12.62 -9.55 -20.13
C GLN A 30 -12.75 -9.03 -18.69
N GLN A 31 -11.87 -9.46 -17.78
CA GLN A 31 -11.85 -8.96 -16.39
C GLN A 31 -11.61 -7.45 -16.31
N LEU A 32 -10.70 -6.91 -17.14
CA LEU A 32 -10.47 -5.47 -17.21
C LEU A 32 -11.68 -4.71 -17.74
N LYS A 33 -12.41 -5.29 -18.70
CA LYS A 33 -13.65 -4.70 -19.23
C LYS A 33 -14.74 -4.65 -18.16
N GLU A 34 -14.94 -5.75 -17.43
CA GLU A 34 -15.89 -5.82 -16.31
C GLU A 34 -15.54 -4.81 -15.22
N PHE A 35 -14.26 -4.73 -14.83
CA PHE A 35 -13.77 -3.75 -13.87
C PHE A 35 -14.01 -2.31 -14.35
N ASN A 36 -13.71 -2.01 -15.61
CA ASN A 36 -13.95 -0.68 -16.19
C ASN A 36 -15.43 -0.30 -16.17
N ASN A 37 -16.32 -1.24 -16.48
CA ASN A 37 -17.76 -1.02 -16.45
C ASN A 37 -18.25 -0.76 -15.02
N TRP A 38 -17.79 -1.54 -14.05
CA TRP A 38 -18.12 -1.32 -12.64
C TRP A 38 -17.66 0.06 -12.15
N ILE A 39 -16.43 0.48 -12.48
CA ILE A 39 -15.95 1.83 -12.15
C ILE A 39 -16.80 2.91 -12.83
N ASN A 40 -17.20 2.73 -14.09
CA ASN A 40 -18.10 3.67 -14.78
C ASN A 40 -19.47 3.77 -14.09
N GLU A 41 -20.04 2.64 -13.66
CA GLU A 41 -21.33 2.62 -12.99
C GLU A 41 -21.30 3.38 -11.66
N LEU A 42 -20.22 3.29 -10.90
CA LEU A 42 -20.03 4.05 -9.67
C LEU A 42 -19.77 5.54 -9.93
N ASP A 43 -18.95 5.86 -10.94
CA ASP A 43 -18.65 7.25 -11.32
C ASP A 43 -19.90 7.98 -11.81
N ASN A 44 -20.73 7.32 -12.64
CA ASN A 44 -22.00 7.89 -13.12
C ASN A 44 -23.01 8.20 -12.00
N LYS A 45 -22.85 7.58 -10.83
CA LYS A 45 -23.69 7.81 -9.64
C LYS A 45 -23.04 8.77 -8.63
N ASP A 46 -21.87 9.32 -8.95
CA ASP A 46 -21.04 10.10 -8.03
C ASP A 46 -20.69 9.34 -6.72
N GLU A 47 -20.68 7.99 -6.76
CA GLU A 47 -20.43 7.14 -5.59
C GLU A 47 -18.94 6.87 -5.34
N ILE A 48 -18.06 7.29 -6.27
CA ILE A 48 -16.63 7.07 -6.18
C ILE A 48 -15.83 8.26 -6.70
N SER A 49 -14.64 8.46 -6.14
CA SER A 49 -13.63 9.38 -6.68
C SER A 49 -12.26 8.77 -6.40
N GLY A 50 -11.42 8.65 -7.43
CA GLY A 50 -10.12 8.01 -7.26
C GLY A 50 -9.35 7.77 -8.55
N ALA A 51 -8.14 7.25 -8.38
CA ALA A 51 -7.26 6.79 -9.45
C ALA A 51 -7.02 5.28 -9.31
N PHE A 52 -7.11 4.56 -10.42
CA PHE A 52 -6.99 3.10 -10.49
C PHE A 52 -5.90 2.72 -11.47
N LEU A 53 -4.97 1.86 -11.05
CA LEU A 53 -3.88 1.37 -11.88
C LEU A 53 -3.68 -0.12 -11.66
N ILE A 54 -3.65 -0.89 -12.74
CA ILE A 54 -3.32 -2.32 -12.70
C ILE A 54 -2.09 -2.53 -13.57
N ALA A 55 -1.08 -3.17 -12.99
CA ALA A 55 0.15 -3.51 -13.66
C ALA A 55 0.45 -5.01 -13.54
N ARG A 56 0.97 -5.61 -14.61
CA ARG A 56 1.38 -7.02 -14.66
C ARG A 56 2.74 -7.11 -15.36
N LYS A 57 3.68 -7.83 -14.74
CA LYS A 57 5.06 -7.99 -15.25
C LYS A 57 5.73 -6.65 -15.61
N GLY A 58 5.57 -5.65 -14.73
CA GLY A 58 6.16 -4.32 -14.90
C GLY A 58 5.50 -3.44 -15.97
N LYS A 59 4.42 -3.89 -16.61
CA LYS A 59 3.67 -3.10 -17.59
C LYS A 59 2.32 -2.71 -17.03
N ILE A 60 1.96 -1.44 -17.20
CA ILE A 60 0.59 -0.96 -16.94
C ILE A 60 -0.31 -1.54 -18.02
N ILE A 61 -1.38 -2.19 -17.59
CA ILE A 61 -2.38 -2.82 -18.47
C ILE A 61 -3.75 -2.15 -18.35
N TYR A 62 -3.93 -1.29 -17.35
CA TYR A 62 -5.13 -0.50 -17.12
C TYR A 62 -4.77 0.71 -16.25
N SER A 63 -5.30 1.87 -16.60
CA SER A 63 -5.21 3.11 -15.83
C SER A 63 -6.45 3.95 -16.04
N LYS A 64 -7.05 4.46 -14.96
CA LYS A 64 -8.25 5.29 -15.03
C LYS A 64 -8.34 6.22 -13.84
N THR A 65 -8.87 7.42 -14.05
CA THR A 65 -9.27 8.33 -12.98
C THR A 65 -10.76 8.64 -13.11
N VAL A 66 -11.43 8.86 -11.98
CA VAL A 66 -12.86 9.17 -11.88
C VAL A 66 -13.10 10.13 -10.73
N GLY A 67 -14.17 10.91 -10.83
CA GLY A 67 -14.58 11.87 -9.81
C GLY A 67 -13.63 13.05 -9.58
N LYS A 68 -13.91 13.78 -8.49
CA LYS A 68 -13.34 15.10 -8.19
C LYS A 68 -12.31 15.02 -7.07
N VAL A 69 -11.31 15.90 -7.11
CA VAL A 69 -10.31 16.06 -6.04
C VAL A 69 -10.96 16.56 -4.75
N HIS A 70 -12.01 17.37 -4.88
CA HIS A 70 -12.74 17.93 -3.74
C HIS A 70 -14.24 17.97 -4.05
N PRO A 71 -15.12 17.57 -3.13
CA PRO A 71 -16.57 17.49 -3.39
C PRO A 71 -17.20 18.79 -3.89
N HIS A 72 -16.69 19.92 -3.40
CA HIS A 72 -17.20 21.26 -3.72
C HIS A 72 -16.42 22.02 -4.80
N ARG A 73 -15.37 21.43 -5.39
CA ARG A 73 -14.59 22.04 -6.48
C ARG A 73 -14.75 21.20 -7.75
N ASN A 74 -14.61 21.84 -8.90
CA ASN A 74 -14.73 21.13 -10.19
C ASN A 74 -13.40 20.56 -10.69
N ASP A 75 -12.37 20.52 -9.84
CA ASP A 75 -11.07 19.94 -10.18
C ASP A 75 -11.20 18.41 -10.24
N MET A 76 -11.01 17.83 -11.42
CA MET A 76 -11.07 16.38 -11.63
C MET A 76 -9.77 15.71 -11.20
N ILE A 77 -9.87 14.45 -10.77
CA ILE A 77 -8.68 13.64 -10.50
C ILE A 77 -7.96 13.33 -11.81
N THR A 78 -6.65 13.52 -11.80
CA THR A 78 -5.73 13.19 -12.89
C THR A 78 -4.71 12.16 -12.41
N LEU A 79 -3.94 11.57 -13.34
CA LEU A 79 -2.87 10.63 -12.98
C LEU A 79 -1.73 11.30 -12.18
N ASP A 80 -1.64 12.63 -12.22
CA ASP A 80 -0.65 13.43 -11.49
C ASP A 80 -1.21 14.02 -10.18
N SER A 81 -2.47 13.74 -9.84
CA SER A 81 -3.08 14.21 -8.61
C SER A 81 -2.39 13.61 -7.38
N SER A 82 -2.10 14.45 -6.39
CA SER A 82 -1.54 14.02 -5.11
C SER A 82 -2.64 13.51 -4.16
N PHE A 83 -2.36 12.38 -3.50
CA PHE A 83 -3.26 11.79 -2.50
C PHE A 83 -2.58 11.72 -1.14
N ASN A 84 -3.37 11.85 -0.07
CA ASN A 84 -2.89 11.54 1.26
C ASN A 84 -2.80 10.02 1.41
N LEU A 85 -1.57 9.49 1.50
CA LEU A 85 -1.30 8.06 1.61
C LEU A 85 -1.76 7.45 2.93
N GLY A 86 -1.96 8.27 3.97
CA GLY A 86 -2.37 7.80 5.30
C GLY A 86 -1.48 6.65 5.79
N SER A 87 -2.08 5.54 6.21
CA SER A 87 -1.36 4.37 6.72
C SER A 87 -0.43 3.68 5.72
N LEU A 88 -0.58 3.90 4.40
CA LEU A 88 0.41 3.40 3.43
C LEU A 88 1.80 4.01 3.67
N SER A 89 1.87 5.20 4.26
CA SER A 89 3.13 5.87 4.65
C SER A 89 4.00 5.01 5.58
N LYS A 90 3.41 4.11 6.38
CA LYS A 90 4.14 3.25 7.32
C LYS A 90 5.14 2.31 6.62
N HIS A 91 4.86 1.89 5.39
CA HIS A 91 5.79 1.08 4.61
C HIS A 91 7.09 1.84 4.29
N PHE A 92 6.99 3.14 4.00
CA PHE A 92 8.16 3.99 3.77
C PHE A 92 8.95 4.19 5.05
N THR A 93 8.28 4.42 6.19
CA THR A 93 8.94 4.48 7.50
C THR A 93 9.66 3.17 7.82
N ALA A 94 9.01 2.02 7.62
CA ALA A 94 9.62 0.71 7.83
C ALA A 94 10.84 0.50 6.92
N MET A 95 10.76 0.90 5.65
CA MET A 95 11.90 0.87 4.73
C MET A 95 13.05 1.75 5.24
N GLY A 96 12.77 2.94 5.76
CA GLY A 96 13.77 3.80 6.40
C GLY A 96 14.50 3.09 7.55
N ILE A 97 13.76 2.41 8.43
CA ILE A 97 14.33 1.60 9.52
C ILE A 97 15.18 0.44 8.98
N MET A 98 14.72 -0.25 7.94
CA MET A 98 15.50 -1.32 7.30
C MET A 98 16.81 -0.81 6.69
N LEU A 99 16.81 0.38 6.09
CA LEU A 99 18.02 1.02 5.56
C LEU A 99 18.99 1.39 6.69
N LEU A 100 18.50 1.94 7.80
CA LEU A 100 19.31 2.24 8.99
C LEU A 100 19.93 0.96 9.57
N LYS A 101 19.16 -0.13 9.66
CA LYS A 101 19.68 -1.44 10.05
C LYS A 101 20.74 -1.94 9.09
N LYS A 102 20.53 -1.81 7.77
CA LYS A 102 21.52 -2.22 6.76
C LYS A 102 22.83 -1.44 6.90
N GLN A 103 22.75 -0.18 7.32
CA GLN A 103 23.91 0.68 7.63
C GLN A 103 24.51 0.44 9.03
N ASN A 104 24.04 -0.58 9.76
CA ASN A 104 24.43 -0.86 11.16
C ASN A 104 24.23 0.32 12.13
N LYS A 105 23.31 1.25 11.83
CA LYS A 105 22.98 2.39 12.70
C LYS A 105 22.02 2.04 13.83
N LEU A 106 21.32 0.92 13.72
CA LEU A 106 20.44 0.35 14.75
C LEU A 106 20.32 -1.17 14.56
N LYS A 107 19.84 -1.86 15.58
CA LYS A 107 19.39 -3.26 15.51
C LYS A 107 17.90 -3.31 15.80
N TYR A 108 17.19 -4.28 15.22
CA TYR A 108 15.76 -4.42 15.48
C TYR A 108 15.43 -4.73 16.95
N ASP A 109 16.35 -5.39 17.65
CA ASP A 109 16.18 -5.76 19.06
C ASP A 109 16.70 -4.67 20.02
N ASP A 110 17.16 -3.54 19.50
CA ASP A 110 17.46 -2.37 20.32
C ASP A 110 16.19 -1.90 21.04
N LYS A 111 16.31 -1.58 22.32
CA LYS A 111 15.28 -0.84 23.05
C LYS A 111 15.11 0.52 22.41
N VAL A 112 13.87 0.98 22.27
CA VAL A 112 13.57 2.29 21.64
C VAL A 112 14.29 3.42 22.38
N GLN A 113 14.40 3.33 23.71
CA GLN A 113 15.12 4.30 24.55
C GLN A 113 16.61 4.48 24.23
N ILE A 114 17.24 3.54 23.52
CA ILE A 114 18.62 3.71 23.05
C ILE A 114 18.70 4.85 22.02
N HIS A 115 17.66 5.00 21.21
CA HIS A 115 17.59 5.97 20.11
C HIS A 115 16.72 7.19 20.45
N LEU A 116 15.76 7.03 21.36
CA LEU A 116 14.84 8.07 21.84
C LEU A 116 14.76 8.01 23.37
N PRO A 117 15.71 8.61 24.11
CA PRO A 117 15.80 8.49 25.57
C PRO A 117 14.53 8.91 26.33
N GLU A 118 13.79 9.88 25.81
CA GLU A 118 12.53 10.38 26.35
C GLU A 118 11.34 9.42 26.13
N PHE A 119 11.53 8.35 25.34
CA PHE A 119 10.48 7.39 25.05
C PHE A 119 10.01 6.71 26.35
N PRO A 120 8.69 6.68 26.62
CA PRO A 120 8.20 6.44 27.99
C PRO A 120 8.21 4.96 28.41
N TYR A 121 8.37 4.02 27.48
CA TYR A 121 8.30 2.59 27.78
C TYR A 121 9.68 1.91 27.68
N LYS A 122 10.13 1.31 28.79
CA LYS A 122 11.47 0.73 28.92
C LYS A 122 11.69 -0.56 28.11
N ASN A 123 10.64 -1.34 27.88
CA ASN A 123 10.76 -2.70 27.36
C ASN A 123 10.44 -2.87 25.86
N ILE A 124 10.04 -1.79 25.18
CA ILE A 124 9.69 -1.82 23.77
C ILE A 124 10.97 -1.79 22.92
N THR A 125 11.04 -2.68 21.93
CA THR A 125 12.11 -2.71 20.92
C THR A 125 11.62 -2.12 19.60
N ILE A 126 12.56 -1.80 18.72
CA ILE A 126 12.25 -1.37 17.34
C ILE A 126 11.41 -2.44 16.62
N ARG A 127 11.70 -3.73 16.84
CA ARG A 127 10.94 -4.87 16.29
C ARG A 127 9.48 -4.85 16.73
N HIS A 128 9.21 -4.54 18.00
CA HIS A 128 7.83 -4.45 18.49
C HIS A 128 7.04 -3.35 17.76
N LEU A 129 7.67 -2.20 17.48
CA LEU A 129 7.03 -1.12 16.75
C LEU A 129 6.77 -1.49 15.28
N LEU A 130 7.74 -2.08 14.60
CA LEU A 130 7.60 -2.52 13.20
C LEU A 130 6.50 -3.56 13.00
N ASN A 131 6.26 -4.40 14.01
CA ASN A 131 5.32 -5.51 13.94
C ASN A 131 3.99 -5.25 14.66
N HIS A 132 3.77 -4.05 15.18
CA HIS A 132 2.58 -3.72 15.99
C HIS A 132 2.35 -4.65 17.19
N THR A 133 3.42 -5.08 17.87
CA THR A 133 3.38 -5.98 19.04
C THR A 133 3.89 -5.32 20.33
N SER A 134 3.94 -3.99 20.36
CA SER A 134 4.46 -3.23 21.49
C SER A 134 3.51 -3.15 22.69
N GLY A 135 2.22 -3.40 22.48
CA GLY A 135 1.18 -3.21 23.49
C GLY A 135 0.88 -1.74 23.81
N MET A 136 1.36 -0.81 23.00
CA MET A 136 1.03 0.62 23.14
C MET A 136 -0.42 0.88 22.76
N ILE A 137 -1.06 1.82 23.47
CA ILE A 137 -2.42 2.23 23.17
C ILE A 137 -2.51 2.90 21.79
N ASN A 138 -3.67 2.77 21.14
CA ASN A 138 -3.93 3.50 19.91
C ASN A 138 -3.98 5.01 20.22
N TYR A 139 -3.11 5.77 19.56
CA TYR A 139 -3.06 7.23 19.73
C TYR A 139 -4.33 7.94 19.25
N GLU A 140 -5.17 7.31 18.44
CA GLU A 140 -6.48 7.86 18.05
C GLU A 140 -7.38 8.07 19.28
N VAL A 141 -7.23 7.27 20.35
CA VAL A 141 -7.94 7.54 21.62
C VAL A 141 -7.54 8.90 22.19
N LEU A 142 -6.29 9.31 22.00
CA LEU A 142 -5.82 10.63 22.42
C LEU A 142 -6.35 11.75 21.54
N THR A 143 -6.71 11.47 20.27
CA THR A 143 -7.21 12.53 19.39
C THR A 143 -8.54 13.09 19.88
N ASP A 144 -9.41 12.25 20.44
CA ASP A 144 -10.72 12.71 20.91
C ASP A 144 -10.60 13.65 22.13
N GLU A 145 -9.60 13.40 22.99
CA GLU A 145 -9.40 14.17 24.22
C GLU A 145 -8.45 15.36 24.07
N PHE A 146 -7.41 15.24 23.23
CA PHE A 146 -6.30 16.20 23.18
C PHE A 146 -6.04 16.81 21.78
N TRP A 147 -6.80 16.44 20.74
CA TRP A 147 -6.58 17.00 19.41
C TRP A 147 -6.98 18.47 19.35
N ASN A 148 -5.99 19.32 19.08
CA ASN A 148 -6.21 20.73 18.79
C ASN A 148 -6.09 21.00 17.28
N LYS A 149 -6.44 22.22 16.84
CA LYS A 149 -6.39 22.64 15.42
C LYS A 149 -5.00 22.51 14.75
N ARG A 150 -3.92 22.25 15.50
CA ARG A 150 -2.54 22.09 15.00
C ARG A 150 -2.06 20.63 14.97
N GLY A 151 -2.86 19.67 15.44
CA GLY A 151 -2.50 18.24 15.50
C GLY A 151 -1.44 17.91 16.56
N PHE A 152 -1.04 16.64 16.64
CA PHE A 152 0.00 16.18 17.56
C PHE A 152 1.41 16.34 17.00
N THR A 153 2.32 16.82 17.84
CA THR A 153 3.76 16.73 17.62
C THR A 153 4.32 15.42 18.19
N ASN A 154 5.53 15.04 17.78
CA ASN A 154 6.24 13.90 18.38
C ASN A 154 6.37 14.06 19.91
N GLN A 155 6.60 15.28 20.39
CA GLN A 155 6.69 15.54 21.82
C GLN A 155 5.36 15.31 22.53
N ASN A 156 4.23 15.69 21.90
CA ASN A 156 2.91 15.38 22.44
C ASN A 156 2.70 13.87 22.54
N MET A 157 3.08 13.13 21.50
CA MET A 157 2.94 11.67 21.49
C MET A 157 3.73 10.98 22.59
N ILE A 158 4.96 11.45 22.85
CA ILE A 158 5.83 10.93 23.91
C ILE A 158 5.23 11.20 25.30
N TYR A 159 4.62 12.37 25.49
CA TYR A 159 4.06 12.77 26.78
C TYR A 159 2.65 12.22 27.07
N LEU A 160 1.80 12.09 26.04
CA LEU A 160 0.39 11.72 26.20
C LEU A 160 0.14 10.21 26.21
N THR A 161 0.93 9.44 25.44
CA THR A 161 0.74 7.97 25.36
C THR A 161 0.80 7.23 26.70
N PRO A 162 1.62 7.63 27.70
CA PRO A 162 1.66 6.93 29.00
C PRO A 162 0.50 7.25 29.92
N ILE A 163 -0.19 8.37 29.71
CA ILE A 163 -1.25 8.87 30.61
C ILE A 163 -2.65 8.66 30.04
N SER A 164 -2.75 8.08 28.84
CA SER A 164 -4.04 7.74 28.22
C SER A 164 -4.80 6.73 29.10
N PRO A 165 -6.10 6.96 29.37
CA PRO A 165 -6.94 5.95 30.02
C PRO A 165 -6.98 4.69 29.16
N SER A 166 -6.88 3.52 29.82
CA SER A 166 -6.99 2.19 29.21
C SER A 166 -8.42 1.82 28.88
#